data_AF-A0A4P7A1R4-F1
#
_entry.id   AF-A0A4P7A1R4-F1
#
_cell.length_a   1.000
_cell.length_b   1.000
_cell.length_c   1.000
_cell.angle_alpha   90.00
_cell.angle_beta   90.00
_cell.angle_gamma   90.00
#
_symmetry.space_group_name_H-M   'P 1'
#
loop_
_entity.id
_entity.type
_entity.pdbx_description
1 polymer ?
#
loop_
_entity_poly.entity_id
_entity_poly.type
_entity_poly.pdbx_seq_one_letter_code
_entity_poly.pdbx_strand_id
1 'polypeptide(L)'
;MIKEVLFAYHNETIKFDNHRFKSWEHCYKFFKEIHHDLDKPKVVEHACLHLAFYLASWGMLRNSFLLQRDYLIHKEFIEHVVKKEKYRSFFDGTVLNYNNQQDQELLNQLISDTRAVYQPLMHETKEEESTHLEITDTLTSKILLGVYGVVPAYDRFFREAARLHGVSGQFNQRSFNQLQTFYDQHQEEFSSFIEETSTDDLTYTPMKTIDMYFWKVAEILSVKKDIPMIERLIHFSSEFRVKESVRPLNIKNSSSSSNRTEDIRAVITEILLAEKAAGEKTGDICARDIHLAMNLKNSYPSVCGAMSSLKLFSYEIIHAPPSGKSSTVTYRYDLT
;
A
#
# COMPACT_ATOMS: atom_id res chain seq x y z
N MET A 1 2.28 12.63 -13.26
CA MET A 1 1.46 12.60 -12.02
C MET A 1 2.27 12.04 -10.86
N ILE A 2 3.00 10.95 -11.07
CA ILE A 2 3.85 10.31 -10.06
C ILE A 2 4.84 11.31 -9.44
N LYS A 3 5.60 12.01 -10.28
CA LYS A 3 6.67 12.91 -9.83
C LYS A 3 6.13 14.08 -8.99
N GLU A 4 4.99 14.66 -9.36
CA GLU A 4 4.30 15.72 -8.62
C GLU A 4 3.92 15.26 -7.20
N VAL A 5 3.34 14.07 -7.07
CA VAL A 5 2.97 13.48 -5.76
C VAL A 5 4.21 13.18 -4.91
N LEU A 6 5.27 12.65 -5.53
CA LEU A 6 6.52 12.37 -4.83
C LEU A 6 7.17 13.64 -4.30
N PHE A 7 7.21 14.73 -5.07
CA PHE A 7 7.70 16.02 -4.59
C PHE A 7 6.80 16.62 -3.51
N ALA A 8 5.49 16.40 -3.54
CA ALA A 8 4.62 16.80 -2.43
C ALA A 8 4.97 16.09 -1.11
N TYR A 9 5.35 14.81 -1.17
CA TYR A 9 5.88 14.09 0.00
C TYR A 9 7.27 14.61 0.40
N HIS A 10 8.18 14.74 -0.55
CA HIS A 10 9.57 15.16 -0.30
C HIS A 10 9.64 16.57 0.31
N ASN A 11 8.89 17.53 -0.24
CA ASN A 11 8.82 18.90 0.24
C ASN A 11 8.30 18.98 1.69
N GLU A 12 7.44 18.03 2.09
CA GLU A 12 7.02 17.89 3.49
C GLU A 12 8.15 17.35 4.37
N THR A 13 8.89 16.33 3.90
CA THR A 13 10.06 15.78 4.60
C THR A 13 11.12 16.83 4.89
N ILE A 14 11.41 17.72 3.93
CA ILE A 14 12.48 18.73 4.07
C ILE A 14 11.99 20.05 4.69
N LYS A 15 10.70 20.16 5.02
CA LYS A 15 10.12 21.40 5.57
C LYS A 15 10.80 21.85 6.87
N PHE A 16 11.31 20.90 7.67
CA PHE A 16 12.15 21.16 8.83
C PHE A 16 13.06 19.97 9.14
N ASP A 17 14.16 20.22 9.84
CA ASP A 17 15.27 19.27 9.96
C ASP A 17 14.91 17.93 10.58
N ASN A 18 13.99 17.91 11.55
CA ASN A 18 13.63 16.73 12.33
C ASN A 18 12.24 16.17 11.97
N HIS A 19 11.86 16.23 10.70
CA HIS A 19 10.57 15.69 10.24
C HIS A 19 10.48 14.17 10.45
N ARG A 20 9.30 13.68 10.87
CA ARG A 20 9.08 12.25 11.13
C ARG A 20 9.37 11.34 9.93
N PHE A 21 9.25 11.85 8.70
CA PHE A 21 9.50 11.07 7.47
C PHE A 21 10.98 10.69 7.33
N LYS A 22 11.89 11.49 7.88
CA LYS A 22 13.34 11.19 7.91
C LYS A 22 13.70 9.97 8.75
N SER A 23 12.79 9.49 9.61
CA SER A 23 13.00 8.24 10.37
C SER A 23 13.30 7.04 9.47
N TRP A 24 12.72 6.98 8.26
CA TRP A 24 13.06 5.94 7.29
C TRP A 24 14.47 6.15 6.74
N GLU A 25 14.84 7.38 6.38
CA GLU A 25 16.15 7.72 5.84
C GLU A 25 17.27 7.35 6.81
N HIS A 26 17.11 7.71 8.09
CA HIS A 26 18.07 7.36 9.14
C HIS A 26 18.17 5.86 9.36
N CYS A 27 17.05 5.13 9.36
CA CYS A 27 17.05 3.68 9.54
C CYS A 27 17.72 2.98 8.35
N TYR A 28 17.27 3.28 7.13
CA TYR A 28 17.78 2.67 5.91
C TYR A 28 19.26 2.97 5.69
N LYS A 29 19.68 4.24 5.84
CA LYS A 29 21.09 4.65 5.74
C LYS A 29 21.96 3.89 6.73
N PHE A 30 21.52 3.82 8.00
CA PHE A 30 22.27 3.09 9.02
C PHE A 30 22.51 1.64 8.61
N PHE A 31 21.45 0.90 8.24
CA PHE A 31 21.59 -0.50 7.82
C PHE A 31 22.45 -0.66 6.56
N LYS A 32 22.30 0.23 5.58
CA LYS A 32 23.12 0.22 4.36
C LYS A 32 24.61 0.39 4.67
N GLU A 33 24.97 1.24 5.63
CA GLU A 33 26.38 1.49 5.99
C GLU A 33 27.00 0.38 6.85
N ILE A 34 26.24 -0.15 7.81
CA ILE A 34 26.79 -0.99 8.88
C ILE A 34 26.64 -2.50 8.66
N HIS A 35 26.00 -2.94 7.57
CA HIS A 35 25.65 -4.36 7.38
C HIS A 35 26.87 -5.31 7.36
N HIS A 36 28.08 -4.82 7.04
CA HIS A 36 29.32 -5.58 7.17
C HIS A 36 29.94 -5.59 8.58
N ASP A 37 29.51 -4.68 9.46
CA ASP A 37 30.06 -4.44 10.80
C ASP A 37 29.17 -4.98 11.94
N LEU A 38 28.13 -5.74 11.61
CA LEU A 38 27.13 -6.26 12.55
C LEU A 38 27.68 -7.26 13.58
N ASP A 39 28.97 -7.61 13.57
CA ASP A 39 29.58 -8.50 14.55
C ASP A 39 29.94 -7.82 15.87
N LYS A 40 29.91 -6.50 15.92
CA LYS A 40 30.15 -5.71 17.13
C LYS A 40 28.84 -5.57 17.93
N PRO A 41 28.78 -6.00 19.22
CA PRO A 41 27.56 -5.93 20.02
C PRO A 41 26.92 -4.53 20.08
N LYS A 42 27.73 -3.48 20.24
CA LYS A 42 27.24 -2.09 20.25
C LYS A 42 26.61 -1.66 18.92
N VAL A 43 27.07 -2.21 17.79
CA VAL A 43 26.49 -1.93 16.47
C VAL A 43 25.12 -2.60 16.36
N VAL A 44 24.98 -3.83 16.87
CA VAL A 44 23.68 -4.54 16.92
C VAL A 44 22.66 -3.79 17.79
N GLU A 45 23.07 -3.31 18.97
CA GLU A 45 22.20 -2.50 19.84
C GLU A 45 21.75 -1.20 19.15
N HIS A 46 22.66 -0.54 18.41
CA HIS A 46 22.35 0.66 17.66
C HIS A 46 21.42 0.38 16.47
N ALA A 47 21.60 -0.76 15.79
CA ALA A 47 20.69 -1.24 14.74
C ALA A 47 19.26 -1.45 15.28
N CYS A 48 19.15 -2.05 16.46
CA CYS A 48 17.89 -2.22 17.16
C CYS A 48 17.22 -0.88 17.46
N LEU A 49 18.00 0.11 17.90
CA LEU A 49 17.49 1.46 18.20
C LEU A 49 16.98 2.17 16.93
N HIS A 50 17.74 2.13 15.83
CA HIS A 50 17.32 2.70 14.54
C HIS A 50 16.02 2.08 14.04
N LEU A 51 15.91 0.75 14.07
CA LEU A 51 14.70 0.03 13.67
C LEU A 51 13.52 0.38 14.59
N ALA A 52 13.72 0.37 15.91
CA ALA A 52 12.69 0.71 16.88
C ALA A 52 12.15 2.13 16.68
N PHE A 53 13.02 3.11 16.47
CA PHE A 53 12.63 4.51 16.30
C PHE A 53 11.86 4.74 14.98
N TYR A 54 12.29 4.11 13.89
CA TYR A 54 11.54 4.12 12.64
C TYR A 54 10.15 3.50 12.82
N LEU A 55 10.06 2.31 13.42
CA LEU A 55 8.79 1.65 13.69
C LEU A 55 7.89 2.49 14.60
N ALA A 56 8.44 3.17 15.61
CA ALA A 56 7.73 4.09 16.50
C ALA A 56 7.14 5.29 15.73
N SER A 57 7.94 5.91 14.86
CA SER A 57 7.56 7.06 14.02
C SER A 57 6.39 6.73 13.08
N TRP A 58 6.18 5.44 12.79
CA TRP A 58 5.09 4.94 11.96
C TRP A 58 4.06 4.11 12.74
N GLY A 59 4.01 4.29 14.06
CA GLY A 59 2.93 3.83 14.94
C GLY A 59 3.02 2.39 15.41
N MET A 60 4.08 1.65 15.09
CA MET A 60 4.16 0.22 15.39
C MET A 60 4.35 -0.09 16.86
N LEU A 61 5.01 0.78 17.65
CA LEU A 61 5.13 0.59 19.10
C LEU A 61 3.77 0.61 19.82
N ARG A 62 2.75 1.28 19.27
CA ARG A 62 1.42 1.35 19.92
C ARG A 62 0.37 0.44 19.31
N ASN A 63 0.62 -0.05 18.09
CA ASN A 63 -0.35 -0.82 17.30
C ASN A 63 0.17 -2.23 16.98
N SER A 64 1.08 -2.77 17.79
CA SER A 64 1.54 -4.16 17.69
C SER A 64 1.97 -4.69 19.06
N PHE A 65 2.40 -5.95 19.11
CA PHE A 65 2.93 -6.57 20.35
C PHE A 65 4.20 -5.87 20.87
N LEU A 66 4.85 -5.04 20.05
CA LEU A 66 6.03 -4.24 20.44
C LEU A 66 5.74 -3.26 21.59
N LEU A 67 4.47 -2.95 21.91
CA LEU A 67 4.11 -2.06 23.01
C LEU A 67 4.69 -2.48 24.37
N GLN A 68 4.84 -3.79 24.58
CA GLN A 68 5.32 -4.36 25.85
C GLN A 68 6.79 -4.77 25.79
N ARG A 69 7.55 -4.20 24.85
CA ARG A 69 8.94 -4.57 24.56
C ARG A 69 9.80 -3.32 24.44
N ASP A 70 11.04 -3.42 24.90
CA ASP A 70 12.05 -2.39 24.64
C ASP A 70 12.65 -2.57 23.23
N TYR A 71 13.56 -1.66 22.85
CA TYR A 71 14.16 -1.64 21.52
C TYR A 71 15.02 -2.88 21.22
N LEU A 72 15.52 -3.62 22.22
CA LEU A 72 16.36 -4.81 22.03
C LEU A 72 15.58 -6.03 21.55
N ILE A 73 14.24 -5.96 21.51
CA ILE A 73 13.39 -7.01 20.91
C ILE A 73 13.77 -7.33 19.46
N HIS A 74 14.40 -6.39 18.76
CA HIS A 74 14.82 -6.55 17.38
C HIS A 74 16.14 -7.35 17.23
N LYS A 75 16.84 -7.65 18.33
CA LYS A 75 18.16 -8.29 18.30
C LYS A 75 18.18 -9.59 17.52
N GLU A 76 17.20 -10.47 17.77
CA GLU A 76 17.05 -11.75 17.07
C GLU A 76 16.93 -11.55 15.55
N PHE A 77 16.21 -10.51 15.11
CA PHE A 77 16.07 -10.21 13.69
C PHE A 77 17.39 -9.74 13.08
N ILE A 78 18.16 -8.94 13.81
CA ILE A 78 19.49 -8.51 13.35
C ILE A 78 20.44 -9.71 13.24
N GLU A 79 20.50 -10.54 14.28
CA GLU A 79 21.44 -11.66 14.38
C GLU A 79 21.09 -12.82 13.44
N HIS A 80 19.81 -13.12 13.23
CA HIS A 80 19.35 -14.29 12.49
C HIS A 80 18.74 -14.01 11.11
N VAL A 81 18.50 -12.75 10.76
CA VAL A 81 18.05 -12.35 9.41
C VAL A 81 19.05 -11.41 8.76
N VAL A 82 19.31 -10.25 9.36
CA VAL A 82 20.12 -9.20 8.72
C VAL A 82 21.55 -9.67 8.41
N LYS A 83 22.17 -10.44 9.31
CA LYS A 83 23.52 -10.99 9.11
C LYS A 83 23.65 -12.07 8.03
N LYS A 84 22.55 -12.66 7.55
CA LYS A 84 22.63 -13.77 6.58
C LYS A 84 23.19 -13.28 5.24
N GLU A 85 24.27 -13.91 4.79
CA GLU A 85 24.97 -13.57 3.54
C GLU A 85 24.03 -13.46 2.33
N LYS A 86 23.05 -14.38 2.23
CA LYS A 86 22.08 -14.42 1.13
C LYS A 86 21.25 -13.14 0.97
N TYR A 87 21.16 -12.29 2.00
CA TYR A 87 20.40 -11.04 1.95
C TYR A 87 21.27 -9.80 1.79
N ARG A 88 22.61 -9.94 1.74
CA ARG A 88 23.52 -8.79 1.63
C ARG A 88 23.35 -8.03 0.32
N SER A 89 23.01 -8.73 -0.76
CA SER A 89 22.76 -8.12 -2.07
C SER A 89 21.72 -7.00 -2.05
N PHE A 90 20.79 -7.01 -1.09
CA PHE A 90 19.80 -5.93 -0.91
C PHE A 90 20.39 -4.61 -0.41
N PHE A 91 21.52 -4.65 0.30
CA PHE A 91 22.25 -3.44 0.71
C PHE A 91 23.16 -2.91 -0.40
N ASP A 92 23.65 -3.80 -1.26
CA ASP A 92 24.56 -3.49 -2.38
C ASP A 92 23.86 -2.88 -3.61
N GLY A 93 22.63 -2.39 -3.44
CA GLY A 93 21.87 -1.71 -4.49
C GLY A 93 21.20 -2.66 -5.50
N THR A 94 21.14 -3.97 -5.22
CA THR A 94 20.37 -4.89 -6.07
C THR A 94 18.89 -4.50 -6.05
N VAL A 95 18.37 -4.18 -7.24
CA VAL A 95 16.94 -3.97 -7.44
C VAL A 95 16.29 -5.30 -7.78
N LEU A 96 15.36 -5.75 -6.92
CA LEU A 96 14.59 -6.96 -7.16
C LEU A 96 13.78 -6.87 -8.46
N ASN A 97 13.92 -7.88 -9.31
CA ASN A 97 13.01 -8.13 -10.41
C ASN A 97 11.97 -9.16 -9.96
N TYR A 98 10.79 -8.70 -9.55
CA TYR A 98 9.69 -9.57 -9.14
C TYR A 98 9.13 -10.45 -10.25
N ASN A 99 9.54 -10.29 -11.51
CA ASN A 99 9.26 -11.27 -12.57
C ASN A 99 10.30 -12.40 -12.66
N ASN A 100 11.43 -12.27 -11.97
CA ASN A 100 12.47 -13.30 -11.88
C ASN A 100 12.19 -14.26 -10.72
N GLN A 101 12.17 -15.57 -10.98
CA GLN A 101 11.84 -16.58 -9.99
C GLN A 101 12.83 -16.61 -8.79
N GLN A 102 14.13 -16.41 -9.01
CA GLN A 102 15.14 -16.41 -7.94
C GLN A 102 14.93 -15.23 -6.99
N ASP A 103 14.63 -14.05 -7.53
CA ASP A 103 14.34 -12.85 -6.77
C ASP A 103 13.04 -13.00 -5.95
N GLN A 104 12.01 -13.61 -6.54
CA GLN A 104 10.77 -13.95 -5.84
C GLN A 104 11.03 -14.92 -4.68
N GLU A 105 11.79 -15.98 -4.92
CA GLU A 105 12.14 -16.97 -3.90
C GLU A 105 12.95 -16.32 -2.78
N LEU A 106 13.93 -15.47 -3.11
CA LEU A 106 14.75 -14.78 -2.12
C LEU A 106 13.92 -13.83 -1.24
N LEU A 107 13.00 -13.06 -1.85
CA LEU A 107 12.09 -12.20 -1.11
C LEU A 107 11.12 -12.99 -0.22
N ASN A 108 10.53 -14.08 -0.74
CA ASN A 108 9.63 -14.93 0.04
C ASN A 108 10.36 -15.57 1.23
N GLN A 109 11.62 -15.99 1.04
CA GLN A 109 12.46 -16.44 2.15
C GLN A 109 12.72 -15.32 3.14
N LEU A 110 13.04 -14.09 2.70
CA LEU A 110 13.26 -12.96 3.60
C LEU A 110 12.02 -12.67 4.46
N ILE A 111 10.83 -12.67 3.84
CA ILE A 111 9.55 -12.49 4.54
C ILE A 111 9.34 -13.62 5.56
N SER A 112 9.56 -14.87 5.15
CA SER A 112 9.42 -16.04 6.02
C SER A 112 10.38 -16.00 7.20
N ASP A 113 11.67 -15.75 6.96
CA ASP A 113 12.71 -15.66 7.99
C ASP A 113 12.41 -14.51 8.98
N THR A 114 11.93 -13.37 8.47
CA THR A 114 11.51 -12.24 9.31
C THR A 114 10.35 -12.63 10.23
N ARG A 115 9.29 -13.23 9.69
CA ARG A 115 8.14 -13.66 10.50
C ARG A 115 8.55 -14.72 11.53
N ALA A 116 9.34 -15.71 11.12
CA ALA A 116 9.79 -16.80 11.97
C ALA A 116 10.55 -16.30 13.20
N VAL A 117 11.33 -15.22 13.08
CA VAL A 117 12.07 -14.65 14.20
C VAL A 117 11.18 -13.87 15.17
N TYR A 118 10.20 -13.09 14.68
CA TYR A 118 9.32 -12.34 15.58
C TYR A 118 8.19 -13.19 16.18
N GLN A 119 7.86 -14.32 15.55
CA GLN A 119 6.74 -15.16 15.94
C GLN A 119 6.82 -15.67 17.39
N PRO A 120 7.97 -16.21 17.89
CA PRO A 120 8.11 -16.60 19.30
C PRO A 120 8.01 -15.41 20.27
N LEU A 121 8.60 -14.28 19.90
CA LEU A 121 8.68 -13.07 20.72
C LEU A 121 7.30 -12.44 21.01
N MET A 122 6.34 -12.66 20.11
CA MET A 122 4.95 -12.25 20.29
C MET A 122 4.21 -13.12 21.32
N HIS A 123 4.48 -14.42 21.34
CA HIS A 123 3.79 -15.38 22.23
C HIS A 123 4.18 -15.21 23.69
N GLU A 124 5.37 -14.69 23.98
CA GLU A 124 5.85 -14.38 25.33
C GLU A 124 5.11 -13.23 26.06
N THR A 125 4.15 -12.55 25.41
CA THR A 125 3.44 -11.39 25.98
C THR A 125 2.02 -11.69 26.47
N LYS A 126 1.47 -12.89 26.23
CA LYS A 126 0.07 -13.20 26.56
C LYS A 126 -0.03 -14.44 27.45
N GLU A 127 -0.57 -14.26 28.65
CA GLU A 127 -0.92 -15.33 29.60
C GLU A 127 -2.12 -16.19 29.12
N GLU A 128 -2.73 -15.90 27.97
CA GLU A 128 -3.91 -16.61 27.47
C GLU A 128 -3.66 -17.26 26.09
N GLU A 129 -4.02 -18.55 26.03
CA GLU A 129 -4.05 -19.47 24.89
C GLU A 129 -4.85 -18.93 23.69
N SER A 130 -4.31 -17.94 22.98
CA SER A 130 -4.79 -17.57 21.65
C SER A 130 -4.00 -18.31 20.59
N THR A 131 -4.58 -19.41 20.14
CA THR A 131 -4.10 -20.21 19.01
C THR A 131 -3.99 -19.32 17.75
N HIS A 132 -2.82 -19.35 17.10
CA HIS A 132 -2.56 -18.76 15.78
C HIS A 132 -2.56 -17.23 15.63
N LEU A 133 -1.98 -16.48 16.58
CA LEU A 133 -1.56 -15.11 16.25
C LEU A 133 -0.37 -15.15 15.30
N GLU A 134 -0.48 -14.58 14.10
CA GLU A 134 0.63 -14.41 13.15
C GLU A 134 1.15 -12.97 13.16
N ILE A 135 2.43 -12.78 12.85
CA ILE A 135 3.00 -11.44 12.65
C ILE A 135 2.33 -10.76 11.46
N THR A 136 1.72 -9.60 11.73
CA THR A 136 0.97 -8.87 10.70
C THR A 136 1.85 -8.51 9.49
N ASP A 137 1.24 -8.51 8.31
CA ASP A 137 1.84 -7.98 7.08
C ASP A 137 2.35 -6.55 7.25
N THR A 138 1.61 -5.69 7.95
CA THR A 138 1.97 -4.30 8.17
C THR A 138 3.28 -4.19 8.93
N LEU A 139 3.44 -4.95 10.01
CA LEU A 139 4.69 -4.97 10.78
C LEU A 139 5.83 -5.54 9.93
N THR A 140 5.60 -6.69 9.29
CA THR A 140 6.60 -7.38 8.46
C THR A 140 7.11 -6.47 7.35
N SER A 141 6.20 -5.92 6.54
CA SER A 141 6.53 -5.03 5.42
C SER A 141 7.19 -3.73 5.89
N LYS A 142 6.79 -3.15 7.03
CA LYS A 142 7.48 -1.98 7.59
C LYS A 142 8.92 -2.30 7.97
N ILE A 143 9.18 -3.41 8.64
CA ILE A 143 10.54 -3.86 8.98
C ILE A 143 11.37 -3.98 7.70
N LEU A 144 10.85 -4.67 6.68
CA LEU A 144 11.56 -4.86 5.41
C LEU A 144 11.79 -3.56 4.64
N LEU A 145 10.81 -2.63 4.65
CA LEU A 145 10.98 -1.30 4.07
C LEU A 145 12.07 -0.51 4.78
N GLY A 146 12.08 -0.51 6.12
CA GLY A 146 13.03 0.27 6.92
C GLY A 146 14.45 -0.24 6.89
N VAL A 147 14.63 -1.56 6.82
CA VAL A 147 15.97 -2.19 6.80
C VAL A 147 16.50 -2.31 5.38
N TYR A 148 15.71 -2.86 4.45
CA TYR A 148 16.19 -3.21 3.12
C TYR A 148 15.63 -2.32 2.01
N GLY A 149 14.50 -1.65 2.21
CA GLY A 149 13.86 -0.86 1.16
C GLY A 149 13.33 -1.70 0.00
N VAL A 150 13.04 -2.98 0.21
CA VAL A 150 12.70 -3.98 -0.85
C VAL A 150 11.20 -4.26 -1.01
N VAL A 151 10.34 -3.70 -0.16
CA VAL A 151 8.88 -3.74 -0.28
C VAL A 151 8.31 -2.48 0.36
N PRO A 152 7.15 -1.96 -0.11
CA PRO A 152 6.49 -0.84 0.55
C PRO A 152 5.85 -1.26 1.88
N ALA A 153 5.46 -0.30 2.72
CA ALA A 153 4.75 -0.59 3.95
C ALA A 153 3.28 -0.89 3.64
N TYR A 154 2.84 -2.14 3.79
CA TYR A 154 1.44 -2.55 3.56
C TYR A 154 0.52 -2.13 4.71
N ASP A 155 0.54 -0.86 5.10
CA ASP A 155 -0.41 -0.28 6.04
C ASP A 155 -1.71 0.15 5.36
N ARG A 156 -2.64 0.72 6.13
CA ARG A 156 -3.97 1.08 5.62
C ARG A 156 -3.92 2.07 4.45
N PHE A 157 -3.00 3.04 4.49
CA PHE A 157 -2.90 4.10 3.49
C PHE A 157 -2.34 3.55 2.19
N PHE A 158 -1.24 2.81 2.27
CA PHE A 158 -0.70 2.12 1.11
C PHE A 158 -1.74 1.20 0.46
N ARG A 159 -2.41 0.36 1.24
CA ARG A 159 -3.39 -0.62 0.70
C ARG A 159 -4.58 0.05 0.02
N GLU A 160 -5.08 1.16 0.58
CA GLU A 160 -6.21 1.89 0.03
C GLU A 160 -5.85 2.53 -1.32
N ALA A 161 -4.72 3.23 -1.38
CA ALA A 161 -4.26 3.85 -2.62
C ALA A 161 -3.81 2.80 -3.67
N ALA A 162 -3.11 1.74 -3.27
CA ALA A 162 -2.73 0.65 -4.18
C ALA A 162 -3.97 0.07 -4.89
N ARG A 163 -5.05 -0.19 -4.15
CA ARG A 163 -6.32 -0.68 -4.71
C ARG A 163 -6.96 0.33 -5.66
N LEU A 164 -6.89 1.63 -5.35
CA LEU A 164 -7.36 2.67 -6.26
C LEU A 164 -6.66 2.56 -7.63
N HIS A 165 -5.37 2.23 -7.64
CA HIS A 165 -4.58 2.00 -8.85
C HIS A 165 -4.63 0.56 -9.37
N GLY A 166 -5.59 -0.28 -9.00
CA GLY A 166 -5.70 -1.67 -9.51
C GLY A 166 -4.70 -2.67 -8.93
N VAL A 167 -3.76 -2.19 -8.09
CA VAL A 167 -2.80 -3.04 -7.39
C VAL A 167 -3.46 -3.73 -6.19
N SER A 168 -3.18 -5.01 -6.00
CA SER A 168 -3.63 -5.79 -4.85
C SER A 168 -3.10 -5.18 -3.56
N GLY A 169 -4.00 -4.84 -2.63
CA GLY A 169 -3.63 -4.40 -1.27
C GLY A 169 -3.26 -5.54 -0.31
N GLN A 170 -2.88 -6.72 -0.81
CA GLN A 170 -2.43 -7.87 -0.01
C GLN A 170 -0.92 -8.03 -0.11
N PHE A 171 -0.25 -8.37 1.00
CA PHE A 171 1.20 -8.56 1.01
C PHE A 171 1.58 -9.94 0.46
N ASN A 172 1.63 -10.05 -0.87
CA ASN A 172 1.89 -11.30 -1.58
C ASN A 172 2.51 -11.07 -2.96
N GLN A 173 2.92 -12.17 -3.60
CA GLN A 173 3.59 -12.15 -4.90
C GLN A 173 2.78 -11.45 -6.00
N ARG A 174 1.45 -11.62 -6.00
CA ARG A 174 0.58 -10.94 -6.96
C ARG A 174 0.73 -9.42 -6.85
N SER A 175 0.67 -8.89 -5.63
CA SER A 175 0.85 -7.46 -5.39
C SER A 175 2.24 -6.99 -5.82
N PHE A 176 3.29 -7.74 -5.51
CA PHE A 176 4.65 -7.38 -5.90
C PHE A 176 4.83 -7.28 -7.43
N ASN A 177 4.28 -8.22 -8.19
CA ASN A 177 4.33 -8.19 -9.65
C ASN A 177 3.55 -6.99 -10.23
N GLN A 178 2.41 -6.64 -9.61
CA GLN A 178 1.62 -5.48 -9.97
C GLN A 178 2.36 -4.17 -9.65
N LEU A 179 3.07 -4.10 -8.52
CA LEU A 179 3.90 -2.95 -8.16
C LEU A 179 5.07 -2.77 -9.12
N GLN A 180 5.75 -3.85 -9.51
CA GLN A 180 6.78 -3.78 -10.54
C GLN A 180 6.19 -3.28 -11.86
N THR A 181 5.04 -3.82 -12.26
CA THR A 181 4.34 -3.36 -13.46
C THR A 181 4.01 -1.86 -13.40
N PHE A 182 3.56 -1.38 -12.24
CA PHE A 182 3.28 0.03 -12.02
C PHE A 182 4.55 0.88 -12.12
N TYR A 183 5.64 0.44 -11.50
CA TYR A 183 6.93 1.10 -11.60
C TYR A 183 7.43 1.17 -13.04
N ASP A 184 7.45 0.04 -13.75
CA ASP A 184 7.96 -0.07 -15.12
C ASP A 184 7.18 0.84 -16.10
N GLN A 185 5.86 0.95 -15.93
CA GLN A 185 5.03 1.84 -16.77
C GLN A 185 5.28 3.33 -16.52
N HIS A 186 5.83 3.69 -15.37
CA HIS A 186 6.09 5.07 -14.96
C HIS A 186 7.56 5.29 -14.59
N GLN A 187 8.47 4.47 -15.15
CA GLN A 187 9.87 4.41 -14.73
C GLN A 187 10.55 5.77 -14.85
N GLU A 188 10.28 6.52 -15.92
CA GLU A 188 10.86 7.84 -16.15
C GLU A 188 10.51 8.82 -15.01
N GLU A 189 9.26 8.86 -14.57
CA GLU A 189 8.85 9.75 -13.46
C GLU A 189 9.50 9.35 -12.14
N PHE A 190 9.60 8.04 -11.85
CA PHE A 190 10.25 7.53 -10.65
C PHE A 190 11.76 7.76 -10.66
N SER A 191 12.45 7.35 -11.72
CA SER A 191 13.90 7.51 -11.87
C SER A 191 14.30 8.98 -11.82
N SER A 192 13.56 9.86 -12.52
CA SER A 192 13.84 11.30 -12.48
C SER A 192 13.67 11.89 -11.08
N PHE A 193 12.66 11.45 -10.32
CA PHE A 193 12.53 11.85 -8.90
C PHE A 193 13.71 11.34 -8.05
N ILE A 194 14.12 10.08 -8.23
CA ILE A 194 15.24 9.48 -7.50
C ILE A 194 16.53 10.26 -7.79
N GLU A 195 16.81 10.55 -9.06
CA GLU A 195 18.00 11.31 -9.47
C GLU A 195 18.01 12.72 -8.87
N GLU A 196 16.88 13.45 -8.94
CA GLU A 196 16.78 14.82 -8.44
C GLU A 196 16.83 14.95 -6.92
N THR A 197 16.49 13.89 -6.19
CA THR A 197 16.50 13.87 -4.71
C THR A 197 17.65 13.08 -4.11
N SER A 198 18.50 12.48 -4.94
CA SER A 198 19.67 11.75 -4.46
C SER A 198 20.71 12.69 -3.88
N THR A 199 21.38 12.22 -2.84
CA THR A 199 22.53 12.87 -2.21
C THR A 199 23.68 11.86 -2.10
N ASP A 200 24.88 12.33 -1.75
CA ASP A 200 26.06 11.46 -1.57
C ASP A 200 25.78 10.29 -0.60
N ASP A 201 24.88 10.51 0.36
CA ASP A 201 24.60 9.59 1.46
C ASP A 201 23.28 8.82 1.32
N LEU A 202 22.41 9.21 0.39
CA LEU A 202 21.05 8.65 0.28
C LEU A 202 20.54 8.63 -1.15
N THR A 203 20.12 7.45 -1.58
CA THR A 203 19.36 7.21 -2.81
C THR A 203 18.11 6.41 -2.43
N TYR A 204 16.93 6.93 -2.76
CA TYR A 204 15.68 6.20 -2.51
C TYR A 204 15.61 4.94 -3.39
N THR A 205 15.13 3.84 -2.82
CA THR A 205 14.88 2.61 -3.57
C THR A 205 13.57 2.71 -4.36
N PRO A 206 13.39 1.92 -5.45
CA PRO A 206 12.13 1.85 -6.19
C PRO A 206 10.91 1.57 -5.31
N MET A 207 11.03 0.65 -4.34
CA MET A 207 9.90 0.33 -3.46
C MET A 207 9.65 1.42 -2.42
N LYS A 208 10.68 2.18 -2.04
CA LYS A 208 10.48 3.34 -1.17
C LYS A 208 9.75 4.47 -1.89
N THR A 209 10.06 4.73 -3.16
CA THR A 209 9.31 5.76 -3.92
C THR A 209 7.87 5.32 -4.17
N ILE A 210 7.63 4.03 -4.43
CA ILE A 210 6.27 3.47 -4.48
C ILE A 210 5.52 3.67 -3.16
N ASP A 211 6.16 3.37 -2.03
CA ASP A 211 5.60 3.60 -0.69
C ASP A 211 5.24 5.08 -0.48
N MET A 212 6.16 6.00 -0.78
CA MET A 212 5.94 7.45 -0.69
C MET A 212 4.77 7.90 -1.56
N TYR A 213 4.72 7.44 -2.81
CA TYR A 213 3.65 7.78 -3.74
C TYR A 213 2.28 7.33 -3.21
N PHE A 214 2.09 6.04 -2.94
CA PHE A 214 0.79 5.51 -2.51
C PHE A 214 0.37 6.06 -1.15
N TRP A 215 1.30 6.23 -0.22
CA TRP A 215 1.01 6.85 1.07
C TRP A 215 0.50 8.29 0.89
N LYS A 216 1.16 9.09 0.03
CA LYS A 216 0.78 10.49 -0.21
C LYS A 216 -0.55 10.60 -0.95
N VAL A 217 -0.84 9.70 -1.90
CA VAL A 217 -2.16 9.59 -2.55
C VAL A 217 -3.26 9.38 -1.52
N ALA A 218 -3.12 8.39 -0.63
CA ALA A 218 -4.11 8.13 0.42
C ALA A 218 -4.28 9.32 1.37
N GLU A 219 -3.18 9.99 1.72
CA GLU A 219 -3.24 11.21 2.55
C GLU A 219 -4.05 12.32 1.86
N ILE A 220 -3.73 12.66 0.60
CA ILE A 220 -4.43 13.69 -0.18
C ILE A 220 -5.93 13.39 -0.23
N LEU A 221 -6.31 12.14 -0.54
CA LEU A 221 -7.70 11.68 -0.60
C LEU A 221 -8.40 11.75 0.76
N SER A 222 -7.67 11.51 1.85
CA SER A 222 -8.22 11.57 3.21
C SER A 222 -8.47 13.01 3.70
N VAL A 223 -7.63 13.95 3.29
CA VAL A 223 -7.67 15.35 3.75
C VAL A 223 -8.73 16.18 3.00
N LYS A 224 -9.07 15.80 1.75
CA LYS A 224 -10.13 16.43 0.94
C LYS A 224 -10.02 17.96 0.79
N LYS A 225 -8.80 18.51 0.76
CA LYS A 225 -8.57 19.97 0.65
C LYS A 225 -8.32 20.45 -0.78
N ASP A 226 -7.71 19.62 -1.62
CA ASP A 226 -7.33 19.98 -2.99
C ASP A 226 -8.16 19.14 -3.98
N ILE A 227 -9.38 19.62 -4.27
CA ILE A 227 -10.32 18.92 -5.16
C ILE A 227 -9.74 18.72 -6.57
N PRO A 228 -9.12 19.73 -7.22
CA PRO A 228 -8.51 19.53 -8.53
C PRO A 228 -7.43 18.44 -8.54
N MET A 229 -6.56 18.39 -7.52
CA MET A 229 -5.55 17.33 -7.42
C MET A 229 -6.20 15.95 -7.25
N ILE A 230 -7.25 15.85 -6.43
CA ILE A 230 -7.99 14.61 -6.21
C ILE A 230 -8.62 14.11 -7.53
N GLU A 231 -9.24 14.98 -8.30
CA GLU A 231 -9.83 14.63 -9.60
C GLU A 231 -8.77 14.12 -10.57
N ARG A 232 -7.62 14.81 -10.68
CA ARG A 232 -6.51 14.35 -11.53
C ARG A 232 -5.96 12.99 -11.08
N LEU A 233 -5.86 12.75 -9.77
CA LEU A 233 -5.39 11.47 -9.21
C LEU A 233 -6.36 10.33 -9.53
N ILE A 234 -7.67 10.56 -9.37
CA ILE A 234 -8.70 9.57 -9.70
C ILE A 234 -8.64 9.24 -11.19
N HIS A 235 -8.58 10.26 -12.05
CA HIS A 235 -8.42 10.07 -13.50
C HIS A 235 -7.14 9.29 -13.85
N PHE A 236 -6.01 9.66 -13.27
CA PHE A 236 -4.75 8.94 -13.49
C PHE A 236 -4.84 7.47 -13.02
N SER A 237 -5.55 7.20 -11.93
CA SER A 237 -5.73 5.84 -11.42
C SER A 237 -6.61 4.95 -12.31
N SER A 238 -7.62 5.52 -12.98
CA SER A 238 -8.51 4.75 -13.87
C SER A 238 -7.79 4.33 -15.16
N GLU A 239 -6.93 5.17 -15.73
CA GLU A 239 -6.13 4.84 -16.91
C GLU A 239 -5.25 3.60 -16.70
N PHE A 240 -4.66 3.46 -15.51
CA PHE A 240 -3.83 2.31 -15.18
C PHE A 240 -4.66 1.02 -15.05
N ARG A 241 -5.82 1.07 -14.41
CA ARG A 241 -6.72 -0.10 -14.28
C ARG A 241 -7.10 -0.67 -15.65
N VAL A 242 -7.39 0.20 -16.61
CA VAL A 242 -7.71 -0.21 -18.00
C VAL A 242 -6.53 -0.95 -18.63
N LYS A 243 -5.29 -0.44 -18.49
CA LYS A 243 -4.09 -1.08 -19.05
C LYS A 243 -3.77 -2.44 -18.42
N GLU A 244 -4.06 -2.65 -17.14
CA GLU A 244 -3.84 -3.94 -16.47
C GLU A 244 -4.83 -5.02 -16.96
N SER A 245 -6.07 -4.65 -17.25
CA SER A 245 -7.10 -5.57 -17.78
C SER A 245 -6.85 -6.05 -19.22
N VAL A 246 -6.01 -5.34 -19.98
CA VAL A 246 -5.72 -5.64 -21.41
C VAL A 246 -4.48 -6.53 -21.61
N ARG A 247 -3.75 -6.89 -20.54
CA ARG A 247 -2.64 -7.87 -20.66
C ARG A 247 -3.19 -9.28 -20.91
N PRO A 248 -2.63 -10.06 -21.85
CA PRO A 248 -3.12 -11.41 -22.12
C PRO A 248 -2.85 -12.32 -20.91
N LEU A 249 -3.90 -12.55 -20.13
CA LEU A 249 -3.91 -13.49 -19.01
C LEU A 249 -3.76 -14.91 -19.57
N ASN A 250 -2.72 -15.60 -19.14
CA ASN A 250 -2.65 -17.06 -19.28
C ASN A 250 -3.62 -17.65 -18.24
N ILE A 251 -4.83 -17.96 -18.71
CA ILE A 251 -5.96 -18.37 -17.87
C ILE A 251 -5.70 -19.77 -17.30
N LYS A 252 -5.39 -19.83 -16.01
CA LYS A 252 -5.86 -20.94 -15.16
C LYS A 252 -6.83 -20.38 -14.13
N ASN A 253 -8.07 -20.85 -14.28
CA ASN A 253 -9.23 -20.52 -13.47
C ASN A 253 -8.91 -20.58 -11.96
N SER A 254 -9.13 -19.47 -11.27
CA SER A 254 -9.57 -19.50 -9.88
C SER A 254 -10.56 -18.37 -9.64
N SER A 255 -11.80 -18.77 -9.36
CA SER A 255 -12.87 -17.93 -8.88
C SER A 255 -12.53 -17.42 -7.48
N SER A 256 -12.32 -16.11 -7.30
CA SER A 256 -12.30 -15.48 -5.98
C SER A 256 -13.29 -14.32 -5.93
N SER A 257 -14.19 -14.38 -4.95
CA SER A 257 -15.37 -13.54 -4.79
C SER A 257 -15.12 -12.23 -4.02
N SER A 258 -13.86 -11.83 -3.82
CA SER A 258 -13.51 -10.80 -2.82
C SER A 258 -13.47 -9.34 -3.32
N ASN A 259 -13.47 -9.05 -4.63
CA ASN A 259 -13.35 -7.67 -5.15
C ASN A 259 -14.62 -7.06 -5.77
N ARG A 260 -15.71 -7.83 -5.90
CA ARG A 260 -16.88 -7.43 -6.71
C ARG A 260 -17.54 -6.11 -6.29
N THR A 261 -17.53 -5.76 -5.00
CA THR A 261 -18.18 -4.54 -4.50
C THR A 261 -17.37 -3.28 -4.85
N GLU A 262 -16.04 -3.37 -4.89
CA GLU A 262 -15.17 -2.25 -5.25
C GLU A 262 -15.25 -1.96 -6.76
N ASP A 263 -15.31 -3.01 -7.57
CA ASP A 263 -15.52 -2.90 -9.02
C ASP A 263 -16.86 -2.19 -9.32
N ILE A 264 -17.91 -2.50 -8.56
CA ILE A 264 -19.20 -1.83 -8.67
C ILE A 264 -19.09 -0.34 -8.30
N ARG A 265 -18.38 0.02 -7.23
CA ARG A 265 -18.20 1.43 -6.86
C ARG A 265 -17.44 2.22 -7.91
N ALA A 266 -16.43 1.62 -8.52
CA ALA A 266 -15.64 2.26 -9.58
C ALA A 266 -16.52 2.62 -10.77
N VAL A 267 -17.34 1.67 -11.26
CA VAL A 267 -18.28 1.90 -12.37
C VAL A 267 -19.29 3.00 -12.04
N ILE A 268 -19.89 2.96 -10.84
CA ILE A 268 -20.83 4.01 -10.41
C ILE A 268 -20.14 5.38 -10.39
N THR A 269 -18.90 5.43 -9.89
CA THR A 269 -18.12 6.67 -9.81
C THR A 269 -17.82 7.23 -11.21
N GLU A 270 -17.43 6.38 -12.16
CA GLU A 270 -17.17 6.79 -13.55
C GLU A 270 -18.42 7.38 -14.22
N ILE A 271 -19.59 6.77 -14.02
CA ILE A 271 -20.86 7.27 -14.55
C ILE A 271 -21.16 8.67 -13.98
N LEU A 272 -21.09 8.83 -12.67
CA LEU A 272 -21.38 10.10 -11.99
C LEU A 272 -20.39 11.21 -12.35
N LEU A 273 -19.10 10.87 -12.53
CA LEU A 273 -18.09 11.83 -13.00
C LEU A 273 -18.33 12.25 -14.45
N ALA A 274 -18.78 11.34 -15.31
CA ALA A 274 -19.15 11.68 -16.69
C ALA A 274 -20.37 12.62 -16.74
N GLU A 275 -21.39 12.37 -15.91
CA GLU A 275 -22.56 13.26 -15.77
C GLU A 275 -22.15 14.64 -15.24
N LYS A 276 -21.28 14.68 -14.21
CA LYS A 276 -20.74 15.94 -13.69
C LYS A 276 -19.96 16.71 -14.76
N ALA A 277 -19.13 16.02 -15.55
CA ALA A 277 -18.37 16.63 -16.64
C ALA A 277 -19.26 17.14 -17.78
N ALA A 278 -20.44 16.53 -17.97
CA ALA A 278 -21.47 17.01 -18.89
C ALA A 278 -22.23 18.25 -18.37
N GLY A 279 -21.96 18.69 -17.13
CA GLY A 279 -22.58 19.87 -16.51
C GLY A 279 -23.85 19.55 -15.72
N GLU A 280 -24.16 18.27 -15.48
CA GLU A 280 -25.30 17.87 -14.66
C GLU A 280 -25.03 18.17 -13.17
N LYS A 281 -26.08 18.62 -12.47
CA LYS A 281 -26.01 18.93 -11.03
C LYS A 281 -26.31 17.71 -10.15
N THR A 282 -26.93 16.69 -10.74
CA THR A 282 -27.35 15.47 -10.04
C THR A 282 -27.22 14.28 -10.97
N GLY A 283 -26.90 13.12 -10.43
CA GLY A 283 -26.83 11.86 -11.17
C GLY A 283 -27.68 10.77 -10.54
N ASP A 284 -28.52 10.12 -11.33
CA ASP A 284 -29.45 9.09 -10.84
C ASP A 284 -28.93 7.69 -11.21
N ILE A 285 -28.67 6.87 -10.20
CA ILE A 285 -28.18 5.50 -10.39
C ILE A 285 -29.24 4.51 -9.91
N CYS A 286 -29.73 3.67 -10.82
CA CYS A 286 -30.58 2.55 -10.51
C CYS A 286 -29.76 1.25 -10.40
N ALA A 287 -30.04 0.44 -9.38
CA ALA A 287 -29.34 -0.82 -9.14
C ALA A 287 -29.46 -1.81 -10.31
N ARG A 288 -30.56 -1.77 -11.07
CA ARG A 288 -30.74 -2.55 -12.30
C ARG A 288 -29.73 -2.18 -13.37
N ASP A 289 -29.47 -0.89 -13.56
CA ASP A 289 -28.65 -0.40 -14.67
C ASP A 289 -27.19 -0.79 -14.47
N ILE A 290 -26.71 -0.68 -13.23
CA ILE A 290 -25.38 -1.18 -12.83
C ILE A 290 -25.28 -2.69 -12.99
N HIS A 291 -26.32 -3.43 -12.61
CA HIS A 291 -26.36 -4.88 -12.76
C HIS A 291 -26.31 -5.32 -14.23
N LEU A 292 -26.97 -4.58 -15.13
CA LEU A 292 -26.94 -4.82 -16.58
C LEU A 292 -25.60 -4.42 -17.19
N ALA A 293 -25.10 -3.23 -16.87
CA ALA A 293 -23.84 -2.69 -17.39
C ALA A 293 -22.64 -3.61 -17.08
N MET A 294 -22.63 -4.22 -15.89
CA MET A 294 -21.56 -5.11 -15.45
C MET A 294 -21.85 -6.60 -15.70
N ASN A 295 -22.96 -6.95 -16.36
CA ASN A 295 -23.39 -8.34 -16.62
C ASN A 295 -23.34 -9.24 -15.37
N LEU A 296 -23.78 -8.71 -14.22
CA LEU A 296 -23.69 -9.41 -12.94
C LEU A 296 -24.72 -10.53 -12.85
N LYS A 297 -24.45 -11.56 -12.04
CA LYS A 297 -25.45 -12.60 -11.68
C LYS A 297 -25.71 -12.56 -10.18
N ASN A 298 -26.98 -12.48 -9.78
CA ASN A 298 -27.46 -12.53 -8.38
C ASN A 298 -26.71 -11.59 -7.40
N SER A 299 -26.45 -10.34 -7.80
CA SER A 299 -25.54 -9.44 -7.06
C SER A 299 -26.19 -8.14 -6.51
N TYR A 300 -27.53 -8.04 -6.50
CA TYR A 300 -28.22 -6.81 -6.06
C TYR A 300 -27.90 -6.34 -4.64
N PRO A 301 -27.73 -7.21 -3.62
CA PRO A 301 -27.31 -6.77 -2.29
C PRO A 301 -25.93 -6.09 -2.29
N SER A 302 -24.99 -6.57 -3.10
CA SER A 302 -23.66 -5.99 -3.27
C SER A 302 -23.71 -4.67 -4.04
N VAL A 303 -24.56 -4.58 -5.08
CA VAL A 303 -24.77 -3.34 -5.84
C VAL A 303 -25.38 -2.25 -4.94
N CYS A 304 -26.44 -2.56 -4.20
CA CYS A 304 -27.07 -1.62 -3.28
C CYS A 304 -26.09 -1.19 -2.16
N GLY A 305 -25.27 -2.13 -1.66
CA GLY A 305 -24.24 -1.83 -0.66
C GLY A 305 -23.11 -0.95 -1.22
N ALA A 306 -22.75 -1.11 -2.49
CA ALA A 306 -21.78 -0.24 -3.16
C ALA A 306 -22.33 1.18 -3.32
N MET A 307 -23.58 1.31 -3.80
CA MET A 307 -24.28 2.60 -3.95
C MET A 307 -24.31 3.39 -2.64
N SER A 308 -24.71 2.77 -1.53
CA SER A 308 -24.78 3.45 -0.22
C SER A 308 -23.44 3.72 0.45
N SER A 309 -22.35 3.16 -0.07
CA SER A 309 -21.00 3.35 0.47
C SER A 309 -20.08 4.19 -0.42
N LEU A 310 -20.63 4.86 -1.45
CA LEU A 310 -19.88 5.84 -2.24
C LEU A 310 -19.57 7.07 -1.37
N LYS A 311 -18.29 7.31 -1.09
CA LYS A 311 -17.83 8.40 -0.21
C LYS A 311 -17.56 9.73 -0.92
N LEU A 312 -17.69 9.74 -2.25
CA LEU A 312 -17.34 10.87 -3.12
C LEU A 312 -18.50 11.85 -3.30
N PHE A 313 -19.74 11.37 -3.23
CA PHE A 313 -20.94 12.17 -3.47
C PHE A 313 -21.91 11.99 -2.30
N SER A 314 -22.55 13.08 -1.88
CA SER A 314 -23.77 12.97 -1.06
C SER A 314 -24.92 12.43 -1.91
N TYR A 315 -25.86 11.74 -1.29
CA TYR A 315 -26.98 11.16 -2.02
C TYR A 315 -28.29 11.20 -1.22
N GLU A 316 -29.40 11.13 -1.95
CA GLU A 316 -30.72 10.83 -1.44
C GLU A 316 -31.29 9.57 -2.11
N ILE A 317 -32.17 8.86 -1.40
CA ILE A 317 -32.81 7.65 -1.93
C ILE A 317 -34.14 8.05 -2.56
N ILE A 318 -34.23 7.95 -3.89
CA ILE A 318 -35.44 8.29 -4.65
C ILE A 318 -36.46 7.17 -4.62
N HIS A 319 -35.99 5.93 -4.69
CA HIS A 319 -36.86 4.77 -4.67
C HIS A 319 -36.17 3.60 -3.96
N ALA A 320 -36.86 3.01 -2.98
CA ALA A 320 -36.46 1.74 -2.38
C ALA A 320 -37.72 0.94 -1.97
N PRO A 321 -37.82 -0.36 -2.32
CA PRO A 321 -38.89 -1.20 -1.81
C PRO A 321 -38.67 -1.53 -0.33
N PRO A 322 -39.67 -2.11 0.37
CA PRO A 322 -39.60 -2.41 1.80
C PRO A 322 -38.38 -3.27 2.23
N SER A 323 -37.83 -4.07 1.32
CA SER A 323 -36.63 -4.88 1.58
C SER A 323 -35.31 -4.09 1.52
N GLY A 324 -35.31 -2.85 1.01
CA GLY A 324 -34.15 -1.97 0.88
C GLY A 324 -33.05 -2.44 -0.10
N LYS A 325 -33.17 -3.65 -0.66
CA LYS A 325 -32.18 -4.27 -1.56
C LYS A 325 -32.90 -4.96 -2.72
N SER A 326 -33.06 -4.27 -3.83
CA SER A 326 -33.71 -4.78 -5.04
C SER A 326 -33.11 -4.19 -6.30
N SER A 327 -33.56 -4.68 -7.47
CA SER A 327 -33.21 -4.11 -8.77
C SER A 327 -33.78 -2.70 -9.00
N THR A 328 -34.80 -2.26 -8.27
CA THR A 328 -35.44 -0.96 -8.50
C THR A 328 -34.88 0.15 -7.63
N VAL A 329 -33.99 -0.19 -6.69
CA VAL A 329 -33.39 0.80 -5.78
C VAL A 329 -32.65 1.88 -6.60
N THR A 330 -33.02 3.13 -6.40
CA THR A 330 -32.50 4.29 -7.15
C THR A 330 -32.02 5.37 -6.20
N TYR A 331 -30.77 5.79 -6.37
CA TYR A 331 -30.10 6.81 -5.57
C TYR A 331 -29.83 8.01 -6.47
N ARG A 332 -30.11 9.22 -5.97
CA ARG A 332 -29.70 10.46 -6.62
C ARG A 332 -28.51 11.02 -5.88
N TYR A 333 -27.43 11.19 -6.61
CA TYR A 333 -26.19 11.75 -6.10
C TYR A 333 -26.14 13.23 -6.45
N ASP A 334 -25.69 14.03 -5.49
CA ASP A 334 -25.36 15.44 -5.70
C ASP A 334 -23.99 15.53 -6.39
N LEU A 335 -23.96 16.15 -7.56
CA LEU A 335 -22.76 16.32 -8.39
C LEU A 335 -22.18 17.72 -8.32
N THR A 336 -22.75 18.63 -7.51
CA THR A 336 -22.27 20.02 -7.45
C THR A 336 -20.85 20.18 -6.89
#